data_AF-A0A970T3L6-F1
#
_entry.id   AF-A0A970T3L6-F1
#
_cell.length_a   1.000
_cell.length_b   1.000
_cell.length_c   1.000
_cell.angle_alpha   90.00
_cell.angle_beta   90.00
_cell.angle_gamma   90.00
#
_symmetry.space_group_name_H-M   'P 1'
#
loop_
_entity.id
_entity.type
_entity.pdbx_description
1 polymer ?
#
loop_
_entity_poly.entity_id
_entity_poly.type
_entity_poly.pdbx_seq_one_letter_code
_entity_poly.pdbx_strand_id
1 'polypeptide(L)'
;MEKNITVRIFKIISVILIIIAVISMVAVLIKGGHEMKDNQSVQNSILNPFFLTAYVALGLCLLFALLFPIINTVTQPKKAIRALIGVIGLVIVGIIAYVISKNELSAIKLMEYNISESGSRQIGAALIVTYFIAIASVIAVFYAEISNLFKN
;
A
#
# COMPACT_ATOMS: atom_id res chain seq x y z
N MET A 1 19.43 -22.24 19.86
CA MET A 1 19.81 -22.50 18.45
C MET A 1 18.68 -23.25 17.72
N GLU A 2 17.41 -22.86 17.93
CA GLU A 2 16.22 -23.43 17.25
C GLU A 2 15.57 -22.36 16.38
N LYS A 3 16.20 -21.97 15.27
CA LYS A 3 15.54 -21.08 14.32
C LYS A 3 14.53 -21.90 13.49
N ASN A 4 13.26 -21.76 13.86
CA ASN A 4 12.14 -21.57 12.94
C ASN A 4 11.87 -22.65 11.88
N ILE A 5 11.58 -23.88 12.30
CA ILE A 5 11.07 -24.94 11.41
C ILE A 5 9.79 -24.46 10.67
N THR A 6 8.86 -23.81 11.37
CA THR A 6 7.62 -23.26 10.77
C THR A 6 7.89 -22.22 9.68
N VAL A 7 8.82 -21.29 9.90
CA VAL A 7 9.17 -20.26 8.89
C VAL A 7 9.87 -20.90 7.70
N ARG A 8 10.68 -21.95 7.93
CA ARG A 8 11.35 -22.68 6.86
C ARG A 8 10.35 -23.41 5.97
N ILE A 9 9.34 -24.05 6.56
CA ILE A 9 8.23 -24.69 5.83
C ILE A 9 7.45 -23.65 5.01
N PHE A 10 7.05 -22.54 5.64
CA PHE A 10 6.34 -21.47 4.95
C PHE A 10 7.13 -20.91 3.76
N LYS A 11 8.45 -20.73 3.94
CA LYS A 11 9.34 -20.26 2.88
C LYS A 11 9.45 -21.25 1.73
N ILE A 12 9.56 -22.56 2.01
CA ILE A 12 9.61 -23.59 0.97
C ILE A 12 8.31 -23.63 0.17
N ILE A 13 7.16 -23.63 0.85
CA ILE A 13 5.84 -23.60 0.20
C ILE A 13 5.70 -22.35 -0.69
N SER A 14 6.11 -21.19 -0.17
CA SER A 14 6.06 -19.93 -0.92
C SER A 14 6.97 -19.95 -2.16
N VAL A 15 8.17 -20.52 -2.06
CA VAL A 15 9.09 -20.65 -3.19
C VAL A 15 8.53 -21.59 -4.26
N ILE A 16 7.93 -22.72 -3.87
CA ILE A 16 7.28 -23.64 -4.81
C ILE A 16 6.13 -22.94 -5.55
N LEU A 17 5.30 -22.18 -4.83
CA LEU A 17 4.20 -21.42 -5.43
C LEU A 17 4.70 -20.40 -6.45
N ILE A 18 5.79 -19.68 -6.13
CA ILE A 18 6.42 -18.72 -7.05
C ILE A 18 6.94 -19.43 -8.30
N ILE A 19 7.60 -20.58 -8.15
CA ILE A 19 8.12 -21.35 -9.30
C ILE A 19 6.96 -21.78 -10.21
N ILE A 20 5.87 -22.29 -9.65
CA ILE A 20 4.67 -22.69 -10.41
C ILE A 20 4.05 -21.48 -11.14
N ALA A 21 3.97 -20.32 -10.47
CA ALA A 21 3.46 -19.10 -11.07
C ALA A 21 4.32 -18.62 -12.23
N VAL A 22 5.65 -18.64 -12.06
CA VAL A 22 6.61 -18.24 -13.09
C VAL A 22 6.54 -19.18 -14.29
N ILE A 23 6.51 -20.50 -14.07
CA ILE A 23 6.38 -21.49 -15.15
C ILE A 23 5.06 -21.26 -15.92
N SER A 24 3.96 -21.05 -15.21
CA SER A 24 2.66 -20.79 -15.84
C SER A 24 2.66 -19.48 -16.63
N MET A 25 3.34 -18.44 -16.13
CA MET A 25 3.49 -17.17 -16.82
C MET A 25 4.33 -17.30 -18.09
N VAL A 26 5.45 -18.03 -18.03
CA VAL A 26 6.27 -18.29 -19.22
C VAL A 26 5.48 -19.09 -20.26
N ALA A 27 4.66 -20.06 -19.84
CA ALA A 27 3.79 -20.81 -20.75
C ALA A 27 2.77 -19.92 -21.46
N VAL A 28 2.18 -18.94 -20.75
CA VAL A 28 1.29 -17.93 -21.34
C VAL A 28 2.04 -17.04 -22.34
N LEU A 29 3.28 -16.63 -22.05
CA LEU A 29 4.05 -15.77 -22.95
C LEU A 29 4.45 -16.48 -24.26
N ILE A 30 4.80 -17.77 -24.21
CA ILE A 30 5.20 -18.54 -25.39
C ILE A 30 4.00 -18.84 -26.29
N LYS A 31 2.86 -19.20 -25.70
CA LYS A 31 1.68 -19.68 -26.44
C LYS A 31 0.58 -18.64 -26.59
N GLY A 32 0.71 -17.47 -25.95
CA GLY A 32 -0.27 -16.37 -25.90
C GLY A 32 -0.59 -15.69 -27.24
N GLY A 33 0.03 -16.14 -28.34
CA GLY A 33 -0.24 -15.68 -29.70
C GLY A 33 -1.51 -16.26 -30.32
N HIS A 34 -1.52 -16.37 -31.65
CA HIS A 34 -2.68 -16.84 -32.44
C HIS A 34 -3.21 -18.21 -32.00
N GLU A 35 -2.35 -19.07 -31.46
CA GLU A 35 -2.70 -20.44 -31.04
C GLU A 35 -3.73 -20.47 -29.89
N MET A 36 -3.75 -19.47 -29.02
CA MET A 36 -4.74 -19.36 -27.93
C MET A 36 -6.06 -18.72 -28.36
N LYS A 37 -6.06 -18.00 -29.50
CA LYS A 37 -7.25 -17.33 -30.03
C LYS A 37 -8.10 -18.29 -30.86
N ASP A 38 -7.47 -19.21 -31.59
CA ASP A 38 -8.17 -20.19 -32.44
C ASP A 38 -8.48 -21.51 -31.73
N ASN A 39 -7.74 -21.91 -30.67
CA ASN A 39 -7.95 -23.18 -29.97
C ASN A 39 -8.34 -23.01 -28.50
N GLN A 40 -9.62 -23.24 -28.20
CA GLN A 40 -10.18 -23.17 -26.85
C GLN A 40 -9.58 -24.21 -25.88
N SER A 41 -9.11 -25.36 -26.39
CA SER A 41 -8.42 -26.39 -25.58
C SER A 41 -7.06 -25.90 -25.09
N VAL A 42 -6.27 -25.29 -25.97
CA VAL A 42 -4.94 -24.71 -25.66
C VAL A 42 -5.10 -23.53 -24.71
N GLN A 43 -6.12 -22.70 -24.92
CA GLN A 43 -6.49 -21.61 -24.02
C GLN A 43 -6.77 -22.12 -22.61
N ASN A 44 -7.64 -23.12 -22.46
CA ASN A 44 -7.99 -23.65 -21.14
C ASN A 44 -6.82 -24.36 -20.46
N SER A 45 -5.99 -25.11 -21.20
CA SER A 45 -4.85 -25.83 -20.62
C SER A 45 -3.75 -24.90 -20.09
N ILE A 46 -3.68 -23.66 -20.54
CA ILE A 46 -2.60 -22.73 -20.16
C ILE A 46 -3.12 -21.61 -19.27
N LEU A 47 -4.31 -21.07 -19.54
CA LEU A 47 -4.91 -20.03 -18.72
C LEU A 47 -5.43 -20.58 -17.38
N ASN A 48 -6.02 -21.77 -17.35
CA ASN A 48 -6.56 -22.35 -16.11
C ASN A 48 -5.49 -22.52 -15.01
N PRO A 49 -4.31 -23.14 -15.25
CA PRO A 49 -3.28 -23.24 -14.21
C PRO A 49 -2.70 -21.87 -13.82
N PHE A 50 -2.61 -20.93 -14.77
CA PHE A 50 -2.15 -19.56 -14.49
C PHE A 50 -3.11 -18.82 -13.54
N PHE A 51 -4.40 -18.80 -13.87
CA PHE A 51 -5.41 -18.15 -13.02
C PHE A 51 -5.59 -18.87 -11.69
N LEU A 52 -5.55 -20.21 -11.66
CA LEU A 52 -5.62 -20.96 -10.42
C LEU A 52 -4.50 -20.56 -9.45
N THR A 53 -3.27 -20.45 -9.95
CA THR A 53 -2.12 -20.05 -9.13
C THR A 53 -2.26 -18.60 -8.63
N ALA A 54 -2.75 -17.70 -9.49
CA ALA A 54 -3.01 -16.31 -9.11
C ALA A 54 -4.11 -16.20 -8.03
N TYR A 55 -5.20 -16.95 -8.14
CA TYR A 55 -6.27 -16.94 -7.14
C TYR A 55 -5.82 -17.50 -5.80
N VAL A 56 -5.02 -18.57 -5.80
CA VAL A 56 -4.44 -19.13 -4.57
C VAL A 56 -3.51 -18.11 -3.90
N ALA A 57 -2.64 -17.45 -4.68
CA ALA A 57 -1.74 -16.41 -4.16
C ALA A 57 -2.51 -15.19 -3.61
N LEU A 58 -3.55 -14.74 -4.30
CA LEU A 58 -4.42 -13.65 -3.84
C LEU A 58 -5.16 -14.02 -2.56
N GLY A 59 -5.72 -15.23 -2.48
CA GLY A 59 -6.40 -15.72 -1.27
C GLY A 59 -5.48 -15.78 -0.06
N LEU A 60 -4.25 -16.28 -0.23
CA LEU A 60 -3.23 -16.27 0.81
C LEU A 60 -2.84 -14.83 1.21
N CYS A 61 -2.67 -13.94 0.23
CA CYS A 61 -2.36 -12.53 0.52
C CYS A 61 -3.46 -11.87 1.33
N LEU A 62 -4.73 -12.04 0.95
CA LEU A 62 -5.89 -11.54 1.70
C LEU A 62 -5.91 -12.09 3.12
N LEU A 63 -5.71 -13.41 3.27
CA LEU A 63 -5.68 -14.05 4.58
C LEU A 63 -4.59 -13.45 5.49
N PHE A 64 -3.36 -13.36 4.98
CA PHE A 64 -2.26 -12.80 5.77
C PHE A 64 -2.40 -11.28 5.97
N ALA A 65 -2.88 -10.54 4.99
CA ALA A 65 -3.10 -9.09 5.11
C ALA A 65 -4.13 -8.75 6.20
N LEU A 66 -5.10 -9.64 6.48
CA LEU A 66 -6.06 -9.48 7.56
C LEU A 66 -5.53 -10.03 8.90
N LEU A 67 -4.91 -11.21 8.90
CA LEU A 67 -4.44 -11.85 10.13
C LEU A 67 -3.21 -11.16 10.71
N PHE A 68 -2.27 -10.72 9.88
CA PHE A 68 -0.98 -10.20 10.32
C PHE A 68 -1.12 -8.90 11.12
N PRO A 69 -1.93 -7.90 10.74
CA PRO A 69 -2.17 -6.71 11.55
C PRO A 69 -2.81 -7.04 12.90
N ILE A 70 -3.77 -7.97 12.94
CA ILE A 70 -4.47 -8.37 14.17
C ILE A 70 -3.49 -9.05 15.13
N ILE A 71 -2.76 -10.07 14.65
CA ILE A 71 -1.76 -10.79 15.44
C ILE A 71 -0.67 -9.83 15.92
N ASN A 72 -0.18 -8.95 15.05
CA ASN A 72 0.85 -7.97 15.39
C ASN A 72 0.35 -6.95 16.43
N THR A 73 -0.93 -6.58 16.39
CA THR A 73 -1.54 -5.66 17.37
C THR A 73 -1.66 -6.31 18.74
N VAL A 74 -2.08 -7.58 18.81
CA VAL A 74 -2.22 -8.34 20.06
C VAL A 74 -0.87 -8.70 20.68
N THR A 75 0.10 -9.11 19.85
CA THR A 75 1.42 -9.54 20.32
C THR A 75 2.33 -8.36 20.67
N GLN A 76 2.17 -7.21 20.01
CA GLN A 76 3.01 -6.03 20.21
C GLN A 76 2.17 -4.76 20.43
N PRO A 77 1.36 -4.70 21.49
CA PRO A 77 0.41 -3.60 21.72
C PRO A 77 1.13 -2.25 21.84
N LYS A 78 2.32 -2.21 22.45
CA LYS A 78 3.13 -0.98 22.55
C LYS A 78 3.53 -0.41 21.20
N LYS A 79 3.81 -1.27 20.20
CA LYS A 79 4.17 -0.80 18.84
C LYS A 79 2.93 -0.37 18.07
N ALA A 80 1.83 -1.12 18.20
CA ALA A 80 0.55 -0.77 17.58
C ALA A 80 0.04 0.60 18.07
N ILE A 81 0.13 0.88 19.38
CA ILE A 81 -0.24 2.19 19.94
C ILE A 81 0.64 3.31 19.37
N ARG A 82 1.96 3.10 19.22
CA ARG A 82 2.84 4.11 18.60
C ARG A 82 2.47 4.41 17.15
N ALA A 83 2.16 3.38 16.36
CA ALA A 83 1.68 3.55 14.99
C ALA A 83 0.33 4.30 14.96
N LEU A 84 -0.59 3.95 15.86
CA LEU A 84 -1.89 4.59 15.98
C LEU A 84 -1.77 6.07 16.38
N ILE A 85 -0.86 6.41 17.31
CA ILE A 85 -0.57 7.80 17.66
C ILE A 85 -0.09 8.60 16.45
N GLY A 86 0.75 8.01 15.59
CA GLY A 86 1.16 8.63 14.33
C GLY A 86 -0.01 8.90 13.39
N VAL A 87 -0.92 7.93 13.23
CA VAL A 87 -2.13 8.10 12.41
C VAL A 87 -3.06 9.16 12.98
N ILE A 88 -3.31 9.15 14.30
CA ILE A 88 -4.13 10.16 14.97
C ILE A 88 -3.50 11.55 14.80
N GLY A 89 -2.19 11.67 14.95
CA GLY A 89 -1.46 12.93 14.70
C GLY A 89 -1.67 13.45 13.28
N LEU A 90 -1.60 12.57 12.29
CA LEU A 90 -1.86 12.93 10.88
C LEU A 90 -3.30 13.41 10.66
N VAL A 91 -4.27 12.73 11.26
CA VAL A 91 -5.69 13.12 11.17
C VAL A 91 -5.92 14.48 11.82
N ILE A 92 -5.33 14.74 12.99
CA ILE A 92 -5.42 16.03 13.68
C ILE A 92 -4.87 17.15 12.80
N VAL A 93 -3.69 16.95 12.18
CA VAL A 93 -3.11 17.91 11.23
C VAL A 93 -4.05 18.16 10.05
N GLY A 94 -4.65 17.11 9.49
CA GLY A 94 -5.63 17.21 8.42
C GLY A 94 -6.86 18.05 8.79
N ILE A 95 -7.41 17.83 10.00
CA ILE A 95 -8.56 18.60 10.51
C ILE A 95 -8.17 20.06 10.71
N ILE A 96 -7.02 20.33 11.34
CA ILE A 96 -6.52 21.69 11.56
C ILE A 96 -6.36 22.42 10.22
N ALA A 97 -5.74 21.76 9.23
CA ALA A 97 -5.58 22.32 7.90
C ALA A 97 -6.92 22.58 7.19
N TYR A 98 -7.90 21.70 7.34
CA TYR A 98 -9.24 21.90 6.78
C TYR A 98 -9.99 23.08 7.43
N VAL A 99 -9.83 23.27 8.74
CA VAL A 99 -10.41 24.40 9.48
C VAL A 99 -9.74 25.72 9.08
N ILE A 100 -8.41 25.73 8.94
CA ILE A 100 -7.63 26.91 8.54
C ILE A 100 -7.84 27.25 7.06
N SER A 101 -8.00 26.23 6.20
CA SER A 101 -8.24 26.43 4.78
C SER A 101 -9.55 27.17 4.58
N LYS A 102 -9.43 28.38 4.01
CA LYS A 102 -10.57 29.19 3.55
C LYS A 102 -10.84 28.89 2.08
N ASN A 103 -12.00 29.32 1.56
CA ASN A 103 -12.23 29.32 0.12
C ASN A 103 -11.28 30.34 -0.52
N GLU A 104 -10.20 29.87 -1.14
CA GLU A 104 -9.20 30.74 -1.78
C GLU A 104 -9.59 31.17 -3.21
N LEU A 105 -10.62 30.56 -3.80
CA LEU A 105 -11.10 30.97 -5.12
C LEU A 105 -12.23 32.00 -5.01
N SER A 106 -12.04 33.15 -5.68
CA SER A 106 -13.11 34.11 -5.98
C SER A 106 -14.22 33.44 -6.80
N ALA A 107 -15.47 33.90 -6.66
CA ALA A 107 -16.64 33.39 -7.39
C ALA A 107 -16.42 33.26 -8.91
N ILE A 108 -15.59 34.14 -9.48
CA ILE A 108 -15.20 34.14 -10.91
C ILE A 108 -14.32 32.93 -11.26
N LYS A 109 -13.33 32.59 -10.41
CA LYS A 109 -12.44 31.44 -10.63
C LYS A 109 -13.13 30.11 -10.36
N LEU A 110 -14.13 30.08 -9.45
CA LEU A 110 -14.94 28.88 -9.21
C LEU A 110 -15.78 28.50 -10.45
N MET A 111 -16.32 29.48 -11.18
CA MET A 111 -17.01 29.26 -12.46
C MET A 111 -16.06 28.83 -13.58
N GLU A 112 -14.86 29.43 -13.65
CA GLU A 112 -13.86 29.12 -14.69
C GLU A 112 -13.31 27.69 -14.58
N TYR A 113 -13.10 27.18 -13.36
CA TYR A 113 -12.62 25.82 -13.12
C TYR A 113 -13.75 24.78 -12.89
N ASN A 114 -15.02 25.19 -12.90
CA ASN A 114 -16.18 24.34 -12.58
C ASN A 114 -16.07 23.64 -11.21
N ILE A 115 -15.41 24.27 -10.23
CA ILE A 115 -15.16 23.69 -8.91
C ILE A 115 -16.17 24.28 -7.93
N SER A 116 -16.82 23.42 -7.14
CA SER A 116 -17.65 23.89 -6.02
C SER A 116 -16.79 24.55 -4.94
N GLU A 117 -17.39 25.45 -4.16
CA GLU A 117 -16.74 26.06 -2.99
C GLU A 117 -16.11 25.01 -2.06
N SER A 118 -16.80 23.89 -1.84
CA SER A 118 -16.31 22.76 -1.05
C SER A 118 -15.05 22.12 -1.67
N GLY A 119 -15.02 21.93 -2.99
CA GLY A 119 -13.86 21.37 -3.69
C GLY A 119 -12.64 22.28 -3.60
N SER A 120 -12.83 23.60 -3.75
CA SER A 120 -11.76 24.59 -3.56
C SER A 120 -11.15 24.51 -2.16
N ARG A 121 -11.99 24.41 -1.13
CA ARG A 121 -11.54 24.28 0.27
C ARG A 121 -10.77 22.99 0.53
N GLN A 122 -11.20 21.87 -0.06
CA GLN A 122 -10.52 20.59 0.09
C GLN A 122 -9.13 20.61 -0.56
N ILE A 123 -8.99 21.23 -1.73
CA ILE A 123 -7.70 21.39 -2.41
C ILE A 123 -6.78 22.30 -1.60
N GLY A 124 -7.27 23.45 -1.11
CA GLY A 124 -6.50 24.33 -0.23
C GLY A 124 -6.03 23.62 1.05
N ALA A 125 -6.93 22.85 1.68
CA ALA A 125 -6.59 22.05 2.85
C ALA A 125 -5.52 21.01 2.53
N ALA A 126 -5.64 20.28 1.42
CA ALA A 126 -4.66 19.29 1.00
C ALA A 126 -3.28 19.91 0.74
N LEU A 127 -3.22 21.10 0.13
CA LEU A 127 -1.98 21.84 -0.08
C LEU A 127 -1.34 22.24 1.26
N ILE A 128 -2.12 22.79 2.20
CA ILE A 128 -1.64 23.17 3.53
C ILE A 128 -1.08 21.95 4.28
N VAL A 129 -1.81 20.82 4.29
CA VAL A 129 -1.34 19.57 4.90
C VAL A 129 -0.02 19.13 4.27
N THR A 130 0.06 19.15 2.94
CA THR A 130 1.25 18.70 2.21
C THR A 130 2.47 19.56 2.53
N TYR A 131 2.34 20.88 2.52
CA TYR A 131 3.44 21.78 2.87
C TYR A 131 3.88 21.64 4.33
N PHE A 132 2.91 21.52 5.25
CA PHE A 132 3.22 21.32 6.66
C PHE A 132 4.00 20.02 6.88
N ILE A 133 3.53 18.91 6.32
CA ILE A 133 4.20 17.61 6.45
C ILE A 133 5.57 17.64 5.78
N ALA A 134 5.72 18.27 4.61
CA ALA A 134 7.00 18.38 3.93
C ALA A 134 8.04 19.09 4.80
N ILE A 135 7.70 20.25 5.35
CA ILE A 135 8.60 21.01 6.24
C ILE A 135 8.89 20.20 7.52
N ALA A 136 7.86 19.64 8.16
CA ALA A 136 8.03 18.81 9.35
C ALA A 136 8.93 17.58 9.09
N SER A 137 8.82 16.96 7.91
CA SER A 137 9.66 15.82 7.53
C SER A 137 11.12 16.21 7.38
N VAL A 138 11.39 17.36 6.74
CA VAL A 138 12.76 17.88 6.61
C VAL A 138 13.37 18.11 8.00
N ILE A 139 12.66 18.79 8.89
CA ILE A 139 13.11 19.04 10.27
C ILE A 139 13.34 17.71 11.02
N ALA A 140 12.42 16.75 10.88
CA ALA A 140 12.51 15.46 11.56
C ALA A 140 13.74 14.66 11.11
N VAL A 141 14.08 14.68 9.81
CA VAL A 141 15.28 14.04 9.27
C VAL A 141 16.53 14.69 9.86
N PHE A 142 16.65 16.02 9.82
CA PHE A 142 17.80 16.72 10.40
C PHE A 142 17.96 16.42 11.89
N TYR A 143 16.86 16.42 12.65
CA TYR A 143 16.90 16.06 14.07
C TYR A 143 17.29 14.60 14.30
N ALA A 144 16.81 13.67 13.47
CA ALA A 144 17.18 12.26 13.57
C ALA A 144 18.69 12.07 13.32
N GLU A 145 19.26 12.70 12.30
CA GLU A 145 20.69 12.66 12.02
C GLU A 145 21.51 13.23 13.19
N ILE A 146 21.14 14.41 13.68
CA ILE A 146 21.85 15.08 14.79
C ILE A 146 21.73 14.27 16.09
N SER A 147 20.54 13.79 16.43
CA SER A 147 20.32 13.04 17.68
C SER A 147 21.01 11.68 17.66
N ASN A 148 21.16 11.04 16.50
CA ASN A 148 21.93 9.81 16.36
C ASN A 148 23.44 10.05 16.56
N LEU A 149 23.96 11.22 16.13
CA LEU A 149 25.37 11.58 16.37
C LEU A 149 25.69 11.77 17.86
N PHE A 150 24.75 12.27 18.66
CA PHE A 150 24.91 12.44 20.11
C PHE A 150 24.63 11.19 20.94
N LYS A 151 24.13 10.12 20.31
CA LYS A 151 23.83 8.84 20.97
C LYS A 151 24.93 7.78 20.82
N ASN A 152 25.98 8.10 20.06
CA ASN A 152 27.28 7.43 20.11
C ASN A 152 28.12 8.02 21.25
#